data_AF-A0A2E3XNR1-F1
#
_entry.id   AF-A0A2E3XNR1-F1
#
_cell.length_a   1.000
_cell.length_b   1.000
_cell.length_c   1.000
_cell.angle_alpha   90.00
_cell.angle_beta   90.00
_cell.angle_gamma   90.00
#
_symmetry.space_group_name_H-M   'P 1'
#
loop_
_entity.id
_entity.type
_entity.pdbx_description
1 polymer ?
#
loop_
_entity_poly.entity_id
_entity_poly.type
_entity_poly.pdbx_seq_one_letter_code
_entity_poly.pdbx_strand_id
1 'polypeptide(L)' 'MRPPHIHFKAGLRGYEELTTQMYWKGHPLNAGDRILQSLSPVERDLVLVDFQKSGGIPRGNFNLTLRTV' A
#
# COMPACT_ATOMS: atom_id res chain seq x y z
N MET A 1 7.61 12.30 11.42
CA MET A 1 6.76 12.61 10.26
C MET A 1 6.43 11.31 9.55
N ARG A 2 5.19 11.07 9.11
CA ARG A 2 4.80 9.89 8.32
C ARG A 2 4.93 10.21 6.82
N PRO A 3 5.28 9.25 5.94
CA PRO A 3 5.21 9.43 4.49
C PRO A 3 3.75 9.66 4.07
N PRO A 4 3.49 10.22 2.88
CA PRO A 4 2.19 10.15 2.25
C PRO A 4 1.72 8.69 2.20
N HIS A 5 0.51 8.43 2.67
CA HIS A 5 -0.15 7.13 2.55
C HIS A 5 -1.66 7.29 2.45
N ILE A 6 -2.34 6.27 1.94
CA ILE A 6 -3.80 6.16 1.93
C ILE A 6 -4.19 4.92 2.73
N HIS A 7 -5.08 5.08 3.70
CA HIS A 7 -5.63 3.96 4.46
C HIS A 7 -6.73 3.24 3.66
N PHE A 8 -6.69 1.91 3.66
CA PHE A 8 -7.70 1.06 3.05
C PHE A 8 -8.26 0.09 4.08
N LYS A 9 -9.57 -0.12 4.00
CA LYS A 9 -10.29 -1.17 4.70
C LYS A 9 -11.11 -1.94 3.68
N ALA A 10 -10.87 -3.25 3.57
CA ALA A 10 -11.56 -4.12 2.63
C ALA A 10 -12.14 -5.34 3.36
N GLY A 11 -13.37 -5.70 3.03
CA GLY A 11 -14.06 -6.83 3.59
C GLY A 11 -14.91 -7.53 2.55
N LEU A 12 -14.96 -8.86 2.64
CA LEU A 12 -15.77 -9.73 1.81
C LEU A 12 -16.28 -10.90 2.67
N ARG A 13 -17.54 -11.30 2.51
CA ARG A 13 -18.12 -12.42 3.27
C ARG A 13 -17.31 -13.70 3.02
N GLY A 14 -16.89 -14.37 4.10
CA GLY A 14 -16.05 -15.58 4.03
C GLY A 14 -14.55 -15.31 3.97
N TYR A 15 -14.13 -14.04 4.10
CA TYR A 15 -12.72 -13.63 4.13
C TYR A 15 -12.42 -12.82 5.39
N GLU A 16 -11.16 -12.85 5.82
CA GLU A 16 -10.64 -11.99 6.87
C GLU A 16 -10.67 -10.52 6.42
N GLU A 17 -11.11 -9.64 7.31
CA GLU A 17 -11.13 -8.20 7.04
C GLU A 17 -9.69 -7.66 6.98
N LEU A 18 -9.36 -6.95 5.90
CA LEU A 18 -8.03 -6.38 5.69
C LEU A 18 -8.05 -4.88 5.97
N THR A 19 -7.29 -4.46 6.98
CA THR A 19 -6.91 -3.05 7.18
C THR A 19 -5.45 -2.89 6.79
N THR A 20 -5.19 -2.01 5.82
CA THR A 20 -3.84 -1.78 5.28
C THR A 20 -3.64 -0.32 4.89
N GLN A 21 -2.42 0.02 4.48
CA GLN A 21 -2.08 1.34 3.97
C GLN A 21 -1.20 1.25 2.72
N MET A 22 -1.52 2.07 1.73
CA MET A 22 -0.75 2.22 0.49
C MET A 22 0.22 3.38 0.63
N TYR A 23 1.43 3.24 0.10
CA TYR A 23 2.48 4.25 0.11
C TYR A 23 2.89 4.61 -1.32
N TRP A 24 3.37 5.84 -1.50
CA TRP A 24 3.99 6.25 -2.75
C TRP A 24 5.39 5.66 -2.88
N LYS A 25 5.64 4.93 -3.97
CA LYS A 25 6.96 4.38 -4.25
C LYS A 25 8.01 5.49 -4.40
N GLY A 26 9.18 5.28 -3.82
CA GLY A 26 10.31 6.21 -3.88
C GLY A 26 10.19 7.47 -3.01
N HIS A 27 9.12 7.63 -2.22
CA HIS A 27 8.99 8.80 -1.37
C HIS A 27 10.08 8.82 -0.27
N PRO A 28 10.83 9.93 -0.05
CA PRO A 28 11.98 9.94 0.86
C PRO A 28 11.66 9.54 2.31
N LEU A 29 10.46 9.89 2.77
CA LEU A 29 10.00 9.55 4.12
C LEU A 29 9.72 8.05 4.35
N ASN A 30 9.69 7.22 3.29
CA ASN A 30 9.48 5.77 3.41
C ASN A 30 10.62 5.09 4.19
N ALA A 31 11.85 5.61 4.08
CA ALA A 31 13.03 5.03 4.74
C ALA A 31 12.92 5.06 6.27
N GLY A 32 12.23 6.06 6.82
CA GLY A 32 12.06 6.23 8.27
C GLY A 32 10.73 5.73 8.83
N ASP A 33 9.82 5.23 7.99
CA ASP A 33 8.49 4.80 8.44
C ASP A 33 8.54 3.42 9.12
N ARG A 34 8.30 3.37 10.42
CA ARG A 34 8.41 2.12 11.21
C ARG A 34 7.42 1.03 10.79
N ILE A 35 6.24 1.38 10.27
CA ILE A 35 5.24 0.40 9.82
C ILE A 35 5.69 -0.20 8.49
N LEU A 36 6.13 0.63 7.54
CA LEU A 36 6.66 0.16 6.27
C LEU A 36 7.95 -0.66 6.45
N GLN A 37 8.80 -0.27 7.40
CA GLN A 37 10.04 -0.98 7.71
C GLN A 37 9.82 -2.27 8.51
N SER A 38 8.68 -2.45 9.19
CA SER A 38 8.35 -3.72 9.88
C SER A 38 7.88 -4.81 8.92
N LEU A 39 7.50 -4.46 7.69
CA LEU A 39 7.14 -5.43 6.65
C LEU A 39 8.40 -6.12 6.09
N SER A 40 8.27 -7.39 5.73
CA SER A 40 9.27 -8.08 4.91
C SER A 40 9.44 -7.38 3.55
N PRO A 41 10.56 -7.58 2.84
CA PRO A 41 10.76 -6.96 1.53
C PRO A 41 9.63 -7.25 0.53
N VAL A 42 9.11 -8.48 0.54
CA VAL A 42 8.01 -8.91 -0.35
C VAL A 42 6.71 -8.20 0.01
N GLU A 43 6.34 -8.15 1.29
CA GLU A 43 5.14 -7.44 1.75
C GLU A 43 5.22 -5.94 1.49
N ARG A 44 6.42 -5.36 1.64
CA ARG A 44 6.67 -3.95 1.39
C ARG A 44 6.42 -3.58 -0.08
N ASP A 45 6.81 -4.44 -1.01
CA ASP A 45 6.57 -4.21 -2.44
C ASP A 45 5.08 -4.24 -2.80
N LEU A 46 4.25 -4.95 -2.03
CA LEU A 46 2.79 -4.98 -2.25
C LEU A 46 2.09 -3.67 -1.87
N VAL A 47 2.67 -2.89 -0.94
CA VAL A 47 2.07 -1.64 -0.45
C VAL A 47 2.66 -0.38 -1.10
N LEU A 48 3.72 -0.51 -1.89
CA LEU A 48 4.35 0.60 -2.61
C LEU A 48 3.79 0.73 -4.03
N VAL A 49 3.00 1.78 -4.27
CA VAL A 49 2.42 2.03 -5.58
C VAL A 49 3.30 2.98 -6.39
N ASP A 50 3.65 2.52 -7.59
CA ASP A 50 4.31 3.31 -8.61
C ASP A 50 3.27 4.06 -9.46
N PHE A 51 3.23 5.37 -9.33
CA PHE A 51 2.28 6.21 -10.06
C PHE A 51 2.90 6.67 -11.38
N GLN A 52 2.29 6.22 -12.48
CA GLN A 52 2.68 6.59 -13.83
C GLN A 52 1.76 7.69 -14.35
N LYS A 53 2.32 8.68 -15.06
CA LYS A 53 1.50 9.72 -15.70
C LYS A 53 0.82 9.14 -16.94
N SER A 54 -0.50 9.15 -16.96
CA SER A 54 -1.31 8.71 -18.10
C SER A 54 -2.30 9.82 -18.46
N GLY A 55 -2.12 10.44 -19.63
CA GLY A 55 -2.94 11.58 -20.05
C GLY A 55 -2.86 12.79 -19.11
N GLY A 56 -1.70 13.02 -18.49
CA GLY A 56 -1.49 14.10 -17.52
C GLY A 56 -1.98 13.81 -16.10
N ILE A 57 -2.70 12.71 -15.87
CA ILE A 57 -3.21 12.30 -14.57
C ILE A 57 -2.33 11.16 -14.01
N PRO A 58 -1.81 11.27 -12.78
CA PRO A 58 -1.12 10.16 -12.12
C PRO A 58 -2.07 8.97 -11.90
N ARG A 59 -1.66 7.78 -12.33
CA ARG A 59 -2.40 6.52 -12.13
C ARG A 59 -1.48 5.45 -11.57
N GLY A 60 -1.98 4.69 -10.62
CA GLY A 60 -1.28 3.57 -10.00
C GLY A 60 -2.28 2.48 -9.65
N ASN A 61 -1.81 1.23 -9.59
CA ASN A 61 -2.62 0.08 -9.23
C ASN A 61 -2.24 -0.39 -7.83
N PHE A 62 -3.22 -0.53 -6.94
CA PHE A 62 -3.06 -1.09 -5.61
C PHE A 62 -3.97 -2.31 -5.46
N ASN A 63 -3.39 -3.49 -5.65
CA ASN A 63 -4.16 -4.74 -5.60
C ASN A 63 -4.25 -5.23 -4.15
N LEU A 64 -5.47 -5.54 -3.71
CA LEU A 64 -5.74 -6.12 -2.39
C LEU A 64 -6.05 -7.61 -2.53
N THR A 65 -5.33 -8.43 -1.79
CA THR A 65 -5.58 -9.88 -1.70
C THR A 65 -6.13 -10.20 -0.32
N LEU A 66 -7.31 -10.83 -0.27
CA LEU A 66 -7.94 -11.24 0.99
C LEU A 66 -7.70 -12.73 1.23
N ARG A 67 -7.49 -13.10 2.49
CA ARG A 67 -7.40 -14.50 2.94
C ARG A 67 -8.79 -15.01 3.32
N THR A 68 -9.14 -16.21 2.89
CA THR A 68 -10.36 -16.90 3.31
C THR A 68 -10.28 -17.28 4.79
N VAL A 69 -11.43 -17.20 5.49
CA VAL A 69 -11.56 -17.70 6.87
C VAL A 69 -11.51 -19.22 6.91
#